data_AF-A0AB74ED95-F1
#
_entry.id   AF-A0AB74ED95-F1
#
_cell.length_a   1.000
_cell.length_b   1.000
_cell.length_c   1.000
_cell.angle_alpha   90.00
_cell.angle_beta   90.00
_cell.angle_gamma   90.00
#
_symmetry.space_group_name_H-M   'P 1'
#
loop_
_entity.id
_entity.type
_entity.pdbx_description
1 polymer ?
#
loop_
_entity_poly.entity_id
_entity_poly.type
_entity_poly.pdbx_seq_one_letter_code
_entity_poly.pdbx_strand_id
1 'polypeptide(L)'
;MASSSSIKGKYVKEVKVENGVVTATMKSDGVNKEIQGKKLSLWAKRQDGSVKWFCGQPVTRTADAAKAGTDAVADDAGNNAIDTKHLPSTCRDKHDAT
;
A
#
# COMPACT_ATOMS: atom_id res chain seq x y z
N MET A 1 -15.76 12.53 -0.65
CA MET A 1 -14.80 11.40 -0.69
C MET A 1 -14.79 10.88 -2.11
N ALA A 2 -13.64 10.87 -2.78
CA ALA A 2 -13.55 10.27 -4.12
C ALA A 2 -13.76 8.76 -3.99
N SER A 3 -14.73 8.18 -4.71
CA SER A 3 -14.94 6.73 -4.74
C SER A 3 -13.63 6.05 -5.19
N SER A 4 -13.20 4.99 -4.51
CA SER A 4 -11.90 4.30 -4.72
C SER A 4 -11.58 3.94 -6.18
N SER A 5 -12.61 3.74 -7.00
CA SER A 5 -12.51 3.43 -8.42
C SER A 5 -12.25 4.64 -9.33
N SER A 6 -12.16 5.87 -8.79
CA SER A 6 -11.93 7.10 -9.57
C SER A 6 -10.44 7.48 -9.70
N ILE A 7 -9.59 7.01 -8.78
CA ILE A 7 -8.14 7.30 -8.83
C ILE A 7 -7.46 6.26 -9.70
N LYS A 8 -7.22 6.62 -10.97
CA LYS A 8 -6.63 5.74 -11.99
C LYS A 8 -5.48 6.44 -12.70
N GLY A 9 -4.60 5.66 -13.31
CA GLY A 9 -3.49 6.18 -14.11
C GLY A 9 -3.21 5.35 -15.34
N LYS A 10 -2.14 5.70 -16.07
CA LYS A 10 -1.69 4.93 -17.24
C LYS A 10 -1.49 3.45 -16.88
N TYR A 11 -0.86 3.17 -15.75
CA TYR A 11 -0.50 1.82 -15.27
C TYR A 11 -1.26 1.36 -14.01
N VAL A 12 -2.02 2.26 -13.38
CA VAL A 12 -2.73 2.00 -12.12
C VAL A 12 -4.23 1.82 -12.42
N LYS A 13 -4.78 0.70 -11.96
CA LYS A 13 -6.20 0.34 -12.10
C LYS A 13 -7.08 1.10 -11.11
N GLU A 14 -6.65 1.19 -9.86
CA GLU A 14 -7.36 1.86 -8.77
C GLU A 14 -6.41 2.14 -7.60
N VAL A 15 -6.81 3.09 -6.75
CA VAL A 15 -6.19 3.33 -5.45
C VAL A 15 -7.27 3.33 -4.38
N LYS A 16 -7.09 2.47 -3.38
CA LYS A 16 -8.03 2.31 -2.27
C LYS A 16 -7.40 2.79 -0.97
N VAL A 17 -8.16 3.54 -0.19
CA VAL A 17 -7.75 3.95 1.16
C VAL A 17 -8.61 3.22 2.18
N GLU A 18 -7.98 2.45 3.05
CA GLU A 18 -8.65 1.74 4.14
C GLU A 18 -7.85 1.90 5.42
N ASN A 19 -8.50 2.43 6.47
CA ASN A 19 -7.90 2.58 7.80
C ASN A 19 -6.53 3.32 7.78
N GLY A 20 -6.38 4.29 6.87
CA GLY A 20 -5.14 5.07 6.70
C GLY A 20 -4.02 4.34 5.95
N VAL A 21 -4.30 3.19 5.35
CA VAL A 21 -3.42 2.52 4.37
C VAL A 21 -3.90 2.85 2.97
N VAL A 22 -2.99 3.25 2.09
CA VAL A 22 -3.25 3.55 0.68
C VAL A 22 -2.70 2.40 -0.16
N THR A 23 -3.57 1.67 -0.85
CA THR A 23 -3.17 0.51 -1.67
C THR A 23 -3.45 0.78 -3.13
N ALA A 24 -2.42 0.70 -3.96
CA ALA A 24 -2.52 0.85 -5.40
C ALA A 24 -2.55 -0.52 -6.08
N THR A 25 -3.49 -0.73 -7.00
CA THR A 25 -3.58 -1.94 -7.81
C THR A 25 -3.13 -1.64 -9.23
N MET A 26 -2.18 -2.42 -9.76
CA MET A 26 -1.71 -2.30 -11.13
C MET A 26 -2.76 -2.80 -12.13
N LYS A 27 -2.75 -2.26 -13.35
CA LYS A 27 -3.60 -2.75 -14.43
C LYS A 27 -3.29 -4.21 -14.80
N SER A 28 -4.25 -4.86 -15.42
CA SER A 28 -4.07 -6.22 -15.96
C SER A 28 -3.46 -6.21 -17.37
N ASP A 29 -3.38 -5.04 -17.99
CA ASP A 29 -2.93 -4.80 -19.35
C ASP A 29 -2.00 -3.57 -19.42
N GLY A 30 -1.16 -3.49 -20.46
CA GLY A 30 -0.25 -2.35 -20.66
C GLY A 30 0.84 -2.19 -19.59
N VAL A 31 1.07 -3.21 -18.76
CA VAL A 31 2.12 -3.30 -17.73
C VAL A 31 2.93 -4.60 -17.90
N ASN A 32 4.08 -4.69 -17.23
CA ASN A 32 4.89 -5.92 -17.20
C ASN A 32 4.05 -7.10 -16.67
N LYS A 33 4.15 -8.27 -17.31
CA LYS A 33 3.43 -9.50 -16.95
C LYS A 33 3.59 -9.86 -15.47
N GLU A 34 4.78 -9.63 -14.92
CA GLU A 34 5.08 -9.97 -13.52
C GLU A 34 4.41 -9.03 -12.51
N ILE A 35 3.80 -7.90 -12.93
CA ILE A 35 3.12 -6.94 -12.06
C ILE A 35 1.62 -6.76 -12.36
N GLN A 36 1.07 -7.54 -13.28
CA GLN A 36 -0.34 -7.44 -13.66
C GLN A 36 -1.26 -7.73 -12.47
N GLY A 37 -2.17 -6.80 -12.17
CA GLY A 37 -3.11 -6.92 -11.05
C GLY A 37 -2.46 -6.94 -9.66
N LYS A 38 -1.13 -6.79 -9.57
CA LYS A 38 -0.40 -6.77 -8.31
C LYS A 38 -0.55 -5.43 -7.59
N LYS A 39 -0.15 -5.40 -6.33
CA LYS A 39 -0.39 -4.30 -5.40
C LYS A 39 0.88 -3.88 -4.66
N LEU A 40 0.88 -2.61 -4.26
CA LEU A 40 1.77 -2.04 -3.25
C LEU A 40 0.94 -1.16 -2.31
N SER A 41 1.45 -0.92 -1.11
CA SER A 41 0.80 -0.07 -0.13
C SER A 41 1.73 1.02 0.39
N LEU A 42 1.12 2.15 0.74
CA LEU A 42 1.72 3.20 1.53
C LEU A 42 0.96 3.29 2.86
N TRP A 43 1.69 3.38 3.95
CA TRP A 43 1.11 3.56 5.28
C TRP A 43 1.97 4.50 6.09
N ALA A 44 1.37 5.11 7.12
CA ALA A 44 2.07 6.03 7.99
C ALA A 44 2.08 5.53 9.44
N LYS A 45 3.16 5.85 10.16
CA LYS A 45 3.27 5.73 11.62
C LYS A 45 3.57 7.10 12.22
N ARG A 46 3.13 7.37 13.44
CA ARG A 46 3.40 8.64 14.12
C ARG A 46 4.81 8.63 14.69
N GLN A 47 5.50 9.75 14.56
CA GLN A 47 6.85 9.96 15.09
C GLN A 47 7.03 11.41 15.51
N ASP A 48 7.25 11.63 16.82
CA ASP A 48 7.63 12.92 17.41
C ASP A 48 6.77 14.13 16.96
N GLY A 49 5.44 13.96 16.97
CA GLY A 49 4.50 15.01 16.56
C GLY A 49 4.29 15.15 15.05
N SER A 50 4.91 14.27 14.26
CA SER A 50 4.74 14.14 12.80
C SER A 50 4.31 12.72 12.42
N VAL A 51 4.17 12.46 11.12
CA VAL A 51 3.99 11.10 10.59
C VAL A 51 5.11 10.76 9.62
N LYS A 52 5.66 9.55 9.76
CA LYS A 52 6.59 8.96 8.81
C LYS A 52 5.83 8.01 7.89
N TRP A 53 5.99 8.19 6.59
CA TRP A 53 5.41 7.31 5.58
C TRP A 53 6.37 6.17 5.23
N PHE A 54 5.78 5.02 4.94
CA PHE A 54 6.42 3.81 4.49
C PHE A 54 5.77 3.36 3.19
N CYS A 55 6.55 2.69 2.35
CA CYS A 55 6.11 2.19 1.06
C CYS A 55 6.67 0.78 0.86
N GLY A 56 5.82 -0.16 0.49
CA GLY A 56 6.24 -1.54 0.34
C GLY A 56 5.17 -2.45 -0.22
N GLN A 57 5.35 -3.74 0.05
CA GLN A 57 4.33 -4.74 -0.25
C GLN A 57 3.01 -4.43 0.46
N PRO A 58 1.89 -5.00 0.00
CA PRO A 58 0.58 -4.71 0.57
C PRO A 58 0.53 -4.96 2.08
N VAL A 59 -0.09 -4.02 2.78
CA VAL A 59 -0.37 -4.14 4.21
C VAL A 59 -1.82 -3.79 4.49
N THR A 60 -2.32 -4.21 5.65
CA THR A 60 -3.64 -3.82 6.15
C THR A 60 -3.56 -3.26 7.56
N ARG A 61 -4.46 -2.34 7.87
CA ARG A 61 -4.69 -1.86 9.23
C ARG A 61 -6.11 -2.22 9.64
N THR A 62 -6.28 -2.79 10.82
CA THR A 62 -7.62 -3.07 11.36
C THR A 62 -8.32 -1.78 11.76
N ALA A 63 -9.65 -1.78 11.75
CA ALA A 63 -10.43 -0.62 12.18
C ALA A 63 -10.13 -0.27 13.66
N ASP A 64 -9.96 -1.29 14.50
CA ASP A 64 -9.61 -1.10 15.91
C ASP A 64 -8.23 -0.47 16.10
N ALA A 65 -7.22 -0.91 15.34
CA ALA A 65 -5.90 -0.31 15.38
C ALA A 65 -5.94 1.16 14.94
N ALA A 66 -6.64 1.46 13.85
CA ALA A 66 -6.82 2.83 13.39
C ALA A 66 -7.54 3.72 14.42
N LYS A 67 -8.60 3.20 15.07
CA LYS A 67 -9.38 3.93 16.09
C LYS A 67 -8.60 4.13 17.38
N ALA A 68 -7.86 3.11 17.82
CA ALA A 68 -6.97 3.17 18.96
C ALA A 68 -5.71 4.02 18.68
N GLY A 69 -5.50 4.40 17.42
CA GLY A 69 -4.30 5.10 17.00
C GLY A 69 -3.04 4.26 17.16
N THR A 70 -3.15 2.93 17.17
CA THR A 70 -1.98 2.06 17.13
C THR A 70 -1.50 2.04 15.68
N ASP A 71 -0.29 2.53 15.46
CA ASP A 71 0.27 2.69 14.11
C ASP A 71 0.63 1.36 13.43
N ALA A 72 0.30 0.25 14.08
CA ALA A 72 0.51 -1.11 13.61
C ALA A 72 -0.22 -1.36 12.28
N VAL A 73 0.45 -2.11 11.42
CA VAL A 73 -0.09 -2.67 10.18
C VAL A 73 0.35 -4.13 10.11
N ALA A 74 -0.45 -4.96 9.44
CA ALA A 74 -0.14 -6.37 9.20
C ALA A 74 0.18 -6.59 7.72
N ASP A 75 1.01 -7.59 7.43
CA ASP A 75 1.28 -8.02 6.07
C ASP A 75 0.00 -8.50 5.37
N ASP A 76 -0.22 -8.04 4.13
CA ASP A 76 -1.32 -8.45 3.24
C ASP A 76 -0.78 -8.85 1.86
N ALA A 77 0.52 -9.18 1.77
CA ALA A 77 1.19 -9.42 0.50
C ALA A 77 0.52 -10.52 -0.34
N GLY A 78 0.21 -11.67 0.28
CA GLY A 78 -0.33 -12.84 -0.40
C GLY A 78 0.35 -13.11 -1.76
N ASN A 79 -0.41 -13.58 -2.75
CA ASN A 79 0.09 -13.77 -4.13
C ASN A 79 0.03 -12.47 -4.98
N ASN A 80 -0.58 -11.42 -4.43
CA ASN A 80 -0.91 -10.20 -5.15
C ASN A 80 0.10 -9.07 -4.91
N ALA A 81 1.13 -9.28 -4.09
CA ALA A 81 2.21 -8.30 -3.89
C ALA A 81 3.11 -8.20 -5.11
N ILE A 82 3.46 -6.96 -5.48
CA ILE A 82 4.57 -6.67 -6.39
C ILE A 82 5.84 -7.25 -5.75
N ASP A 83 6.60 -8.01 -6.55
CA ASP A 83 7.87 -8.56 -6.10
C ASP A 83 8.87 -7.43 -5.81
N THR A 84 9.67 -7.59 -4.76
CA THR A 84 10.63 -6.56 -4.32
C THR A 84 11.61 -6.12 -5.42
N LYS A 85 11.91 -6.99 -6.40
CA LYS A 85 12.77 -6.62 -7.55
C LYS A 85 12.14 -5.56 -8.46
N HIS A 86 10.80 -5.48 -8.48
CA HIS A 86 10.03 -4.49 -9.24
C HIS A 86 9.70 -3.24 -8.43
N LEU A 87 9.95 -3.26 -7.11
CA LEU A 87 9.78 -2.09 -6.26
C LEU A 87 11.03 -1.19 -6.36
N PRO A 88 10.86 0.14 -6.45
CA PRO A 88 11.95 1.09 -6.26
C PRO A 88 12.66 0.87 -4.92
N SER A 89 13.93 1.26 -4.82
CA SER A 89 14.71 1.12 -3.58
C SER A 89 14.06 1.79 -2.37
N THR A 90 13.32 2.88 -2.58
CA THR A 90 12.61 3.66 -1.56
C THR A 90 11.22 3.11 -1.22
N CYS A 91 10.80 1.99 -1.80
CA CYS A 91 9.49 1.38 -1.57
C CYS A 91 9.62 -0.11 -1.27
N ARG A 92 10.52 -0.47 -0.36
CA ARG A 92 10.78 -1.85 0.09
C ARG A 92 10.69 -1.98 1.61
N ASP A 93 9.91 -1.11 2.24
CA ASP A 93 9.70 -1.16 3.68
C ASP A 93 8.94 -2.44 4.04
N LYS A 94 9.38 -3.07 5.13
CA LYS A 94 8.62 -4.16 5.76
C LYS A 94 7.48 -3.57 6.58
N HIS A 95 6.39 -4.32 6.76
CA HIS A 95 5.23 -3.88 7.54
C HIS A 95 5.57 -3.45 8.99
N ASP A 96 6.63 -4.04 9.55
CA ASP A 96 7.15 -3.79 10.90
C ASP A 96 8.22 -2.68 10.96
N ALA A 97 8.56 -2.02 9.84
CA ALA A 97 9.55 -0.94 9.81
C ALA A 97 9.19 0.23 10.75
N THR A 98 10.20 0.82 11.40
CA THR A 98 10.09 1.93 12.36
C THR A 98 10.73 3.20 11.85
#